data_AF-A0ABD2T0D4-F1
#
_entry.id   AF-A0ABD2T0D4-F1
#
_cell.length_a   1.000
_cell.length_b   1.000
_cell.length_c   1.000
_cell.angle_alpha   90.00
_cell.angle_beta   90.00
_cell.angle_gamma   90.00
#
_symmetry.space_group_name_H-M   'P 1'
#
loop_
_entity.id
_entity.type
_entity.pdbx_description
1 polymer ?
#
loop_
_entity_poly.entity_id
_entity_poly.type
_entity_poly.pdbx_seq_one_letter_code
_entity_poly.pdbx_strand_id
1 'polypeptide(L)'
;MGSGCSSPSISLTTISATSPFQSQESPSNYLNFCSPTRFLEPHLLKSSKIFIPKSLLKCAKVHKMQTQVEDSAKPIVDPHDIDPKLVQKLANDALVWCSLRGLLVGDRNSERSGTVPGVDMVHAPVALIPMSFPESHWKQACEVAPIFNELADRVSQDGEFLQQSLSRTRKVDPFTSRLLEIHSKMLEINKIEEIRLGLHRSDYMLDEQTKLLLQIELNTISSSFPGLSCLVSELHRSLLQQYREDIASDPNRIPANNAVNQFAEALAKAWNEYGDPRAVIMFVVQAEERNMYDQHWLSASLRERSSYNYQKDTG
;
A
#
# COMPACT_ATOMS: atom_id res chain seq x y z
N MET A 1 -46.68 -9.89 -12.65
CA MET A 1 -46.67 -10.72 -13.88
C MET A 1 -45.27 -11.33 -13.95
N GLY A 2 -45.01 -12.49 -13.33
CA GLY A 2 -45.11 -13.85 -13.90
C GLY A 2 -43.99 -14.08 -14.93
N SER A 3 -43.14 -15.11 -14.95
CA SER A 3 -42.80 -16.27 -14.11
C SER A 3 -41.56 -16.93 -14.76
N GLY A 4 -40.72 -17.67 -14.01
CA GLY A 4 -39.66 -18.51 -14.59
C GLY A 4 -38.68 -19.11 -13.59
N CYS A 5 -39.08 -20.21 -12.92
CA CYS A 5 -38.23 -21.09 -12.10
C CYS A 5 -37.54 -22.18 -12.94
N SER A 6 -36.38 -22.68 -12.48
CA SER A 6 -36.09 -24.13 -12.38
C SER A 6 -34.82 -24.39 -11.54
N SER A 7 -34.97 -25.24 -10.53
CA SER A 7 -33.92 -26.02 -9.85
C SER A 7 -34.23 -27.51 -10.07
N PRO A 8 -33.28 -28.41 -9.80
CA PRO A 8 -33.63 -29.71 -9.22
C PRO A 8 -32.90 -29.95 -7.89
N SER A 9 -33.64 -30.56 -6.97
CA SER A 9 -33.28 -30.94 -5.61
C SER A 9 -33.03 -32.46 -5.50
N ILE A 10 -32.47 -32.90 -4.36
CA ILE A 10 -32.77 -34.10 -3.50
C ILE A 10 -31.50 -34.32 -2.63
N SER A 11 -31.42 -34.05 -1.30
CA SER A 11 -32.11 -34.56 -0.07
C SER A 11 -31.75 -36.03 0.25
N LEU A 12 -31.47 -36.55 1.46
CA LEU A 12 -31.67 -36.28 2.89
C LEU A 12 -30.45 -36.90 3.66
N THR A 13 -30.13 -36.71 4.96
CA THR A 13 -30.96 -36.97 6.16
C THR A 13 -30.23 -36.47 7.43
N THR A 14 -31.03 -36.02 8.38
CA THR A 14 -30.77 -35.57 9.76
C THR A 14 -30.62 -36.73 10.74
N ILE A 15 -29.78 -36.58 11.80
CA ILE A 15 -30.08 -37.08 13.17
C ILE A 15 -29.56 -36.06 14.20
N SER A 16 -30.42 -35.77 15.18
CA SER A 16 -30.24 -34.93 16.37
C SER A 16 -30.00 -35.77 17.63
N ALA A 17 -29.19 -35.30 18.61
CA ALA A 17 -29.44 -35.47 20.06
C ALA A 17 -28.43 -34.71 20.97
N THR A 18 -29.01 -33.88 21.83
CA THR A 18 -28.71 -33.37 23.20
C THR A 18 -27.51 -33.89 24.06
N SER A 19 -26.69 -32.92 24.56
CA SER A 19 -26.15 -32.59 25.93
C SER A 19 -25.87 -33.66 27.03
N PRO A 20 -25.26 -33.31 28.20
CA PRO A 20 -23.99 -32.62 28.56
C PRO A 20 -23.11 -33.45 29.56
N PHE A 21 -21.85 -33.08 29.88
CA PHE A 21 -21.20 -33.11 31.23
C PHE A 21 -19.65 -32.95 31.25
N GLN A 22 -19.21 -32.07 32.16
CA GLN A 22 -18.00 -31.92 33.00
C GLN A 22 -16.59 -32.49 32.66
N SER A 23 -15.63 -31.56 32.84
CA SER A 23 -14.26 -31.61 33.39
C SER A 23 -13.62 -32.94 33.82
N GLN A 24 -12.36 -33.15 33.40
CA GLN A 24 -11.29 -33.57 34.32
C GLN A 24 -9.88 -33.33 33.75
N GLU A 25 -8.94 -33.15 34.69
CA GLU A 25 -7.53 -32.76 34.54
C GLU A 25 -6.63 -33.85 33.92
N SER A 26 -5.43 -33.39 33.56
CA SER A 26 -4.23 -34.03 32.98
C SER A 26 -3.75 -35.36 33.60
N PRO A 27 -2.82 -36.11 32.96
CA PRO A 27 -1.38 -35.76 33.12
C PRO A 27 -0.50 -35.94 31.85
N SER A 28 0.53 -35.09 31.82
CA SER A 28 1.86 -35.21 31.19
C SER A 28 2.17 -36.46 30.35
N ASN A 29 2.58 -36.24 29.10
CA ASN A 29 3.54 -37.10 28.42
C ASN A 29 4.62 -36.24 27.75
N TYR A 30 5.83 -36.35 28.30
CA TYR A 30 7.07 -35.94 27.67
C TYR A 30 7.29 -36.80 26.43
N LEU A 31 7.44 -36.16 25.26
CA LEU A 31 8.04 -36.81 24.10
C LEU A 31 9.16 -35.92 23.55
N ASN A 32 10.38 -36.41 23.76
CA ASN A 32 11.62 -35.94 23.17
C ASN A 32 11.51 -35.95 21.64
N PHE A 33 11.70 -34.80 21.00
CA PHE A 33 12.01 -34.76 19.57
C PHE A 33 13.53 -34.87 19.38
N CYS A 34 13.98 -36.06 19.00
CA CYS A 34 15.30 -36.28 18.42
C CYS A 34 15.37 -35.63 17.03
N SER A 35 16.33 -34.74 16.86
CA SER A 35 16.78 -34.22 15.57
C SER A 35 17.43 -35.33 14.72
N PRO A 36 17.18 -35.38 13.40
CA PRO A 36 18.15 -35.90 12.45
C PRO A 36 18.76 -34.73 11.69
N THR A 37 20.00 -34.40 12.04
CA THR A 37 20.94 -33.62 11.24
C THR A 37 21.13 -34.33 9.88
N ARG A 38 20.65 -33.71 8.80
CA ARG A 38 21.20 -33.93 7.46
C ARG A 38 21.78 -32.63 6.94
N PHE A 39 23.09 -32.58 6.92
CA PHE A 39 23.86 -31.61 6.15
C PHE A 39 23.49 -31.76 4.68
N LEU A 40 22.96 -30.69 4.10
CA LEU A 40 22.98 -30.45 2.66
C LEU A 40 23.74 -29.15 2.46
N GLU A 41 24.94 -29.24 1.89
CA GLU A 41 25.73 -28.10 1.43
C GLU A 41 24.96 -27.34 0.34
N PRO A 42 24.73 -26.03 0.47
CA PRO A 42 24.35 -25.20 -0.66
C PRO A 42 25.62 -24.82 -1.41
N HIS A 43 25.70 -25.18 -2.69
CA HIS A 43 26.64 -24.55 -3.63
C HIS A 43 26.29 -23.06 -3.75
N LEU A 44 26.95 -22.24 -2.93
CA LEU A 44 26.92 -20.78 -3.01
C LEU A 44 27.53 -20.34 -4.34
N LEU A 45 26.68 -19.87 -5.25
CA LEU A 45 27.13 -19.00 -6.33
C LEU A 45 27.65 -17.71 -5.70
N LYS A 46 28.91 -17.39 -6.01
CA LYS A 46 29.65 -16.23 -5.50
C LYS A 46 28.84 -14.96 -5.70
N SER A 47 28.41 -14.36 -4.59
CA SER A 47 27.99 -12.96 -4.53
C SER A 47 29.12 -12.09 -5.12
N SER A 48 28.85 -11.46 -6.26
CA SER A 48 29.67 -10.38 -6.78
C SER A 48 29.54 -9.19 -5.82
N LYS A 49 30.47 -9.07 -4.88
CA LYS A 49 30.65 -7.89 -4.04
C LYS A 49 30.94 -6.68 -4.94
N ILE A 50 29.91 -5.90 -5.24
CA ILE A 50 30.10 -4.55 -5.78
C ILE A 50 30.58 -3.69 -4.62
N PHE A 51 31.88 -3.40 -4.59
CA PHE A 51 32.47 -2.49 -3.63
C PHE A 51 32.13 -1.05 -4.06
N ILE A 52 31.11 -0.46 -3.46
CA ILE A 52 30.82 0.98 -3.62
C ILE A 52 31.65 1.72 -2.56
N PRO A 53 32.53 2.67 -2.95
CA PRO A 53 33.33 3.41 -1.99
C PRO A 53 32.43 4.19 -1.02
N LYS A 54 32.75 4.14 0.29
CA LYS A 54 32.18 5.04 1.30
C LYS A 54 32.59 6.48 0.97
N SER A 55 31.80 7.18 0.14
CA SER A 55 31.92 8.62 0.01
C SER A 55 31.20 9.28 1.19
N LEU A 56 31.90 10.15 1.90
CA LEU A 56 31.29 11.10 2.82
C LEU A 56 30.31 11.96 2.00
N LEU A 57 29.00 11.81 2.25
CA LEU A 57 27.98 12.75 1.78
C LEU A 57 28.30 14.11 2.40
N LYS A 58 29.02 14.95 1.66
CA LYS A 58 29.10 16.37 1.95
C LYS A 58 27.70 16.93 1.72
N CYS A 59 27.05 17.43 2.77
CA CYS A 59 25.90 18.31 2.62
C CYS A 59 26.32 19.48 1.72
N ALA A 60 25.95 19.41 0.45
CA ALA A 60 26.08 20.54 -0.45
C ALA A 60 25.11 21.63 0.01
N LYS A 61 25.54 22.89 -0.01
CA LYS A 61 24.65 24.02 0.18
C LYS A 61 23.52 23.92 -0.84
N VAL A 62 22.29 23.81 -0.37
CA VAL A 62 21.07 23.94 -1.20
C VAL A 62 21.20 25.27 -1.93
N HIS A 63 21.43 25.21 -3.24
CA HIS A 63 21.34 26.40 -4.08
C HIS A 63 19.88 26.83 -4.09
N LYS A 64 19.62 28.13 -3.89
CA LYS A 64 18.29 28.69 -4.13
C LYS A 64 17.88 28.31 -5.55
N MET A 65 16.91 27.41 -5.65
CA MET A 65 16.25 27.15 -6.92
C MET A 65 15.59 28.47 -7.32
N GLN A 66 16.10 29.11 -8.37
CA GLN A 66 15.40 30.25 -8.97
C GLN A 66 14.14 29.67 -9.59
N THR A 67 13.01 29.86 -8.90
CA THR A 67 11.69 29.67 -9.49
C THR A 67 11.53 30.69 -10.60
N GLN A 68 11.87 30.31 -11.83
CA GLN A 68 11.30 30.99 -12.99
C GLN A 68 9.80 30.70 -12.97
N VAL A 69 9.06 31.65 -12.41
CA VAL A 69 7.59 31.68 -12.45
C VAL A 69 7.23 32.20 -13.84
N GLU A 70 7.19 31.29 -14.80
CA GLU A 70 6.53 31.54 -16.08
C GLU A 70 6.04 30.21 -16.64
N ASP A 71 5.03 29.65 -15.96
CA ASP A 71 4.13 28.70 -16.62
C ASP A 71 2.75 29.33 -16.62
N SER A 72 2.43 30.00 -17.72
CA SER A 72 1.12 30.61 -18.00
C SER A 72 0.08 29.54 -18.33
N ALA A 73 0.01 28.50 -17.49
CA ALA A 73 -1.02 27.50 -17.59
C ALA A 73 -2.35 28.17 -17.26
N LYS A 74 -3.23 28.27 -18.27
CA LYS A 74 -4.63 28.66 -18.05
C LYS A 74 -5.17 27.82 -16.90
N PRO A 75 -5.75 28.44 -15.86
CA PRO A 75 -6.31 27.67 -14.76
C PRO A 75 -7.30 26.65 -15.33
N ILE A 76 -7.26 25.43 -14.79
CA ILE A 76 -8.39 24.50 -14.93
C ILE A 76 -9.64 25.30 -14.56
N VAL A 77 -10.72 25.10 -15.32
CA VAL A 77 -12.05 25.67 -15.02
C VAL A 77 -12.28 25.59 -13.52
N ASP A 78 -12.63 26.71 -12.88
CA ASP A 78 -12.99 26.69 -11.46
C ASP A 78 -14.14 25.69 -11.29
N PRO A 79 -13.97 24.62 -10.48
CA PRO A 79 -15.01 23.61 -10.31
C PRO A 79 -16.35 24.20 -9.83
N HIS A 80 -16.33 25.37 -9.18
CA HIS A 80 -17.53 26.07 -8.73
C HIS A 80 -18.28 26.81 -9.84
N ASP A 81 -17.64 27.06 -10.98
CA ASP A 81 -18.23 27.72 -12.15
C ASP A 81 -18.88 26.72 -13.13
N ILE A 82 -18.75 25.41 -12.88
CA ILE A 82 -19.33 24.36 -13.72
C ILE A 82 -20.86 24.36 -13.56
N ASP A 83 -21.58 24.34 -14.69
CA ASP A 83 -23.05 24.27 -14.69
C ASP A 83 -23.56 23.10 -13.81
N PRO A 84 -24.50 23.34 -12.88
CA PRO A 84 -24.98 22.30 -11.97
C PRO A 84 -25.54 21.04 -12.65
N LYS A 85 -26.11 21.15 -13.87
CA LYS A 85 -26.57 19.95 -14.60
C LYS A 85 -25.39 19.13 -15.10
N LEU A 86 -24.32 19.78 -15.54
CA LEU A 86 -23.07 19.12 -15.90
C LEU A 86 -22.41 18.48 -14.67
N VAL A 87 -22.38 19.16 -13.52
CA VAL A 87 -21.91 18.57 -12.24
C VAL A 87 -22.67 17.29 -11.91
N GLN A 88 -24.00 17.28 -12.05
CA GLN A 88 -24.81 16.10 -11.79
C GLN A 88 -24.48 14.94 -12.76
N LYS A 89 -24.27 15.24 -14.05
CA LYS A 89 -23.86 14.23 -15.04
C LYS A 89 -22.49 13.63 -14.70
N LEU A 90 -21.50 14.47 -14.41
CA LEU A 90 -20.16 14.06 -13.99
C LEU A 90 -20.23 13.18 -12.74
N ALA A 91 -20.99 13.59 -11.73
CA ALA A 91 -21.14 12.84 -10.49
C ALA A 91 -21.76 11.46 -10.74
N ASN A 92 -22.82 11.37 -11.54
CA ASN A 92 -23.46 10.09 -11.87
C ASN A 92 -22.49 9.15 -12.61
N ASP A 93 -21.77 9.65 -13.61
CA ASP A 93 -20.80 8.85 -14.36
C ASP A 93 -19.62 8.42 -13.50
N ALA A 94 -19.15 9.29 -12.59
CA ALA A 94 -18.11 8.96 -11.64
C ALA A 94 -18.55 7.85 -10.68
N LEU A 95 -19.77 7.93 -10.15
CA LEU A 95 -20.34 6.90 -9.28
C LEU A 95 -20.43 5.55 -10.01
N VAL A 96 -20.94 5.54 -11.25
CA VAL A 96 -20.99 4.33 -12.08
C VAL A 96 -19.59 3.77 -12.33
N TRP A 97 -18.63 4.62 -12.69
CA TRP A 97 -17.25 4.22 -12.93
C TRP A 97 -16.63 3.57 -11.68
N CYS A 98 -16.80 4.19 -10.51
CA CYS A 98 -16.31 3.65 -9.25
C CYS A 98 -16.88 2.26 -8.95
N SER A 99 -18.18 2.08 -9.15
CA SER A 99 -18.86 0.79 -8.95
C SER A 99 -18.35 -0.29 -9.90
N LEU A 100 -18.12 0.03 -11.18
CA LEU A 100 -17.67 -0.93 -12.19
C LEU A 100 -16.19 -1.29 -12.07
N ARG A 101 -15.38 -0.39 -11.49
CA ARG A 101 -13.91 -0.49 -11.48
C ARG A 101 -13.32 -0.77 -10.11
N GLY A 102 -14.16 -1.02 -9.09
CA GLY A 102 -13.70 -1.41 -7.76
C GLY A 102 -13.01 -0.29 -6.98
N LEU A 103 -13.36 0.98 -7.25
CA LEU A 103 -12.96 2.12 -6.42
C LEU A 103 -13.95 2.26 -5.26
N LEU A 104 -13.91 1.27 -4.36
CA LEU A 104 -14.90 1.02 -3.33
C LEU A 104 -14.26 0.85 -1.95
N VAL A 105 -15.03 1.14 -0.91
CA VAL A 105 -14.74 0.88 0.51
C VAL A 105 -15.98 0.29 1.18
N GLY A 106 -15.83 -0.27 2.38
CA GLY A 106 -16.96 -0.63 3.22
C GLY A 106 -17.69 0.61 3.76
N ASP A 107 -19.02 0.62 3.73
CA ASP A 107 -19.82 1.71 4.28
C ASP A 107 -19.63 1.81 5.80
N ARG A 108 -19.29 3.00 6.29
CA ARG A 108 -19.13 3.29 7.73
C ARG A 108 -20.41 3.06 8.55
N ASN A 109 -21.58 3.10 7.91
CA ASN A 109 -22.87 2.87 8.57
C ASN A 109 -23.23 1.39 8.67
N SER A 110 -22.39 0.49 8.14
CA SER A 110 -22.53 -0.96 8.28
C SER A 110 -21.50 -1.52 9.26
N GLU A 111 -21.96 -2.42 10.12
CA GLU A 111 -21.15 -3.21 11.05
C GLU A 111 -20.39 -4.33 10.31
N ARG A 112 -20.89 -4.76 9.14
CA ARG A 112 -20.36 -5.91 8.40
C ARG A 112 -19.34 -5.51 7.32
N SER A 113 -19.35 -4.25 6.91
CA SER A 113 -18.58 -3.76 5.76
C SER A 113 -17.06 -3.79 5.96
N GLY A 114 -16.59 -3.86 7.21
CA GLY A 114 -15.18 -4.03 7.56
C GLY A 114 -14.74 -5.49 7.75
N THR A 115 -15.65 -6.46 7.72
CA THR A 115 -15.33 -7.88 8.03
C THR A 115 -15.79 -8.85 6.95
N VAL A 116 -16.82 -8.51 6.17
CA VAL A 116 -17.37 -9.35 5.11
C VAL A 116 -17.17 -8.63 3.76
N PRO A 117 -16.33 -9.16 2.85
CA PRO A 117 -16.15 -8.56 1.53
C PRO A 117 -17.42 -8.72 0.68
N GLY A 118 -17.67 -7.77 -0.22
CA GLY A 118 -18.74 -7.83 -1.21
C GLY A 118 -20.14 -7.46 -0.68
N VAL A 119 -20.25 -6.99 0.56
CA VAL A 119 -21.49 -6.47 1.14
C VAL A 119 -21.31 -5.02 1.60
N ASP A 120 -22.42 -4.27 1.62
CA ASP A 120 -22.49 -2.89 2.13
C ASP A 120 -21.34 -2.00 1.65
N MET A 121 -21.06 -2.09 0.34
CA MET A 121 -20.00 -1.33 -0.31
C MET A 121 -20.51 0.06 -0.70
N VAL A 122 -19.63 1.04 -0.61
CA VAL A 122 -19.84 2.40 -1.09
C VAL A 122 -18.62 2.84 -1.89
N HIS A 123 -18.80 3.78 -2.82
CA HIS A 123 -17.65 4.35 -3.53
C HIS A 123 -16.65 4.95 -2.53
N ALA A 124 -15.35 4.85 -2.83
CA ALA A 124 -14.36 5.60 -2.09
C ALA A 124 -14.69 7.11 -2.21
N PRO A 125 -14.57 7.91 -1.14
CA PRO A 125 -14.70 9.36 -1.24
C PRO A 125 -13.65 9.92 -2.21
N VAL A 126 -14.09 10.67 -3.22
CA VAL A 126 -13.23 11.21 -4.29
C VAL A 126 -13.57 12.66 -4.61
N ALA A 127 -12.57 13.43 -5.01
CA ALA A 127 -12.79 14.68 -5.73
C ALA A 127 -13.31 14.36 -7.14
N LEU A 128 -14.26 15.15 -7.65
CA LEU A 128 -14.87 14.90 -8.96
C LEU A 128 -13.93 15.28 -10.13
N ILE A 129 -13.12 16.31 -9.94
CA ILE A 129 -12.15 16.84 -10.90
C ILE A 129 -10.75 16.78 -10.26
N PRO A 130 -9.68 16.49 -11.03
CA PRO A 130 -8.33 16.46 -10.48
C PRO A 130 -7.88 17.83 -9.96
N MET A 131 -7.05 17.81 -8.93
CA MET A 131 -6.45 19.02 -8.38
C MET A 131 -5.29 19.52 -9.28
N SER A 132 -5.28 20.80 -9.59
CA SER A 132 -4.14 21.48 -10.22
C SER A 132 -2.91 21.41 -9.31
N PHE A 133 -1.79 20.93 -9.84
CA PHE A 133 -0.52 20.88 -9.13
C PHE A 133 0.64 21.20 -10.08
N PRO A 134 1.63 22.04 -9.70
CA PRO A 134 2.73 22.40 -10.59
C PRO A 134 3.63 21.20 -10.92
N GLU A 135 3.94 21.01 -12.21
CA GLU A 135 4.77 19.91 -12.68
C GLU A 135 6.19 19.94 -12.09
N SER A 136 6.75 21.15 -11.87
CA SER A 136 8.07 21.33 -11.27
C SER A 136 8.14 20.75 -9.84
N HIS A 137 7.14 21.03 -9.01
CA HIS A 137 7.07 20.47 -7.66
C HIS A 137 6.73 18.97 -7.67
N TRP A 138 5.94 18.51 -8.64
CA TRP A 138 5.68 17.06 -8.80
C TRP A 138 6.98 16.31 -9.12
N LYS A 139 7.79 16.82 -10.06
CA LYS A 139 9.11 16.28 -10.37
C LYS A 139 10.03 16.28 -9.15
N GLN A 140 10.06 17.38 -8.39
CA GLN A 140 10.83 17.46 -7.16
C GLN A 140 10.46 16.33 -6.17
N ALA A 141 9.16 16.07 -5.97
CA ALA A 141 8.68 14.98 -5.11
C ALA A 141 9.14 13.60 -5.60
N CYS A 142 9.06 13.36 -6.92
CA CYS A 142 9.52 12.12 -7.53
C CYS A 142 11.04 11.93 -7.41
N GLU A 143 11.83 12.99 -7.59
CA GLU A 143 13.30 12.95 -7.53
C GLU A 143 13.82 12.62 -6.13
N VAL A 144 13.15 13.10 -5.07
CA VAL A 144 13.57 12.83 -3.69
C VAL A 144 13.09 11.50 -3.15
N ALA A 145 12.12 10.83 -3.79
CA ALA A 145 11.60 9.53 -3.34
C ALA A 145 12.71 8.45 -3.15
N PRO A 146 13.59 8.16 -4.12
CA PRO A 146 14.67 7.20 -3.92
C PRO A 146 15.69 7.65 -2.85
N ILE A 147 15.85 8.96 -2.63
CA ILE A 147 16.73 9.51 -1.58
C ILE A 147 16.13 9.21 -0.21
N PHE A 148 14.82 9.39 -0.02
CA PHE A 148 14.13 9.03 1.23
C PHE A 148 14.14 7.53 1.48
N ASN A 149 14.04 6.70 0.43
CA ASN A 149 14.16 5.25 0.57
C ASN A 149 15.53 4.85 1.15
N GLU A 150 16.62 5.38 0.59
CA GLU A 150 17.97 5.13 1.09
C GLU A 150 18.18 5.71 2.50
N LEU A 151 17.63 6.91 2.76
CA LEU A 151 17.71 7.53 4.08
C LEU A 151 17.02 6.67 5.15
N ALA A 152 15.82 6.16 4.86
CA ALA A 152 15.07 5.30 5.76
C ALA A 152 15.84 4.01 6.07
N ASP A 153 16.42 3.35 5.06
CA ASP A 153 17.23 2.15 5.26
C ASP A 153 18.45 2.44 6.15
N ARG A 154 19.24 3.48 5.83
CA ARG A 154 20.45 3.81 6.60
C ARG A 154 20.14 4.18 8.03
N VAL A 155 19.07 4.94 8.27
CA VAL A 155 18.62 5.29 9.62
C VAL A 155 18.14 4.04 10.37
N SER A 156 17.45 3.09 9.70
CA SER A 156 16.99 1.86 10.36
C SER A 156 18.13 0.95 10.85
N GLN A 157 19.30 1.04 10.21
CA GLN A 157 20.46 0.25 10.59
C GLN A 157 21.23 0.85 11.79
N ASP A 158 20.97 2.10 12.15
CA ASP A 158 21.57 2.75 13.31
C ASP A 158 20.67 2.58 14.54
N GLY A 159 20.73 1.38 15.12
CA GLY A 159 19.91 1.03 16.28
C GLY A 159 20.16 1.93 17.50
N GLU A 160 21.39 2.41 17.68
CA GLU A 160 21.73 3.33 18.76
C GLU A 160 21.09 4.70 18.52
N PHE A 161 21.17 5.25 17.31
CA PHE A 161 20.51 6.50 16.95
C PHE A 161 19.00 6.45 17.21
N LEU A 162 18.32 5.36 16.82
CA LEU A 162 16.88 5.20 17.07
C LEU A 162 16.55 5.17 18.57
N GLN A 163 17.27 4.35 19.34
CA GLN A 163 17.06 4.21 20.78
C GLN A 163 17.32 5.54 21.53
N GLN A 164 18.38 6.25 21.15
CA GLN A 164 18.72 7.54 21.75
C GLN A 164 17.69 8.63 21.40
N SER A 165 17.33 8.75 20.12
CA SER A 165 16.39 9.77 19.63
C SER A 165 15.01 9.64 20.28
N LEU A 166 14.54 8.41 20.52
CA LEU A 166 13.23 8.12 21.11
C LEU A 166 13.27 7.87 22.64
N SER A 167 14.43 8.06 23.29
CA SER A 167 14.63 7.80 24.72
C SER A 167 13.76 8.67 25.66
N ARG A 168 13.37 9.87 25.22
CA ARG A 168 12.40 10.71 25.94
C ARG A 168 10.96 10.29 25.64
N THR A 169 10.66 10.01 24.37
CA THR A 169 9.33 9.58 23.89
C THR A 169 8.85 8.33 24.61
N ARG A 170 9.72 7.33 24.80
CA ARG A 170 9.35 6.08 25.50
C ARG A 170 8.84 6.26 26.93
N LYS A 171 9.16 7.39 27.58
CA LYS A 171 8.73 7.66 28.96
C LYS A 171 7.29 8.16 29.04
N VAL A 172 6.78 8.70 27.94
CA VAL A 172 5.46 9.37 27.89
C VAL A 172 4.50 8.70 26.91
N ASP A 173 5.00 7.87 25.99
CA ASP A 173 4.19 7.09 25.06
C ASP A 173 4.40 5.57 25.27
N PRO A 174 3.45 4.87 25.93
CA PRO A 174 3.52 3.43 26.14
C PRO A 174 3.53 2.62 24.84
N PHE A 175 2.92 3.12 23.76
CA PHE A 175 2.91 2.43 22.48
C PHE A 175 4.33 2.40 21.88
N THR A 176 4.97 3.56 21.74
CA THR A 176 6.38 3.64 21.29
C THR A 176 7.33 2.89 22.22
N SER A 177 7.10 2.88 23.54
CA SER A 177 7.93 2.09 24.47
C SER A 177 7.96 0.61 24.09
N ARG A 178 6.80 0.02 23.79
CA ARG A 178 6.71 -1.40 23.40
C ARG A 178 7.41 -1.69 22.07
N LEU A 179 7.35 -0.76 21.11
CA LEU A 179 8.09 -0.89 19.84
C LEU A 179 9.60 -0.89 20.09
N LEU A 180 10.10 0.00 20.96
CA LEU A 180 11.51 0.06 21.34
C LEU A 180 11.96 -1.17 22.12
N GLU A 181 11.10 -1.78 22.93
CA GLU A 181 11.38 -3.05 23.61
C GLU A 181 11.59 -4.20 22.62
N ILE A 182 10.75 -4.30 21.58
CA ILE A 182 10.93 -5.29 20.51
C ILE A 182 12.26 -5.01 19.78
N HIS A 183 12.50 -3.75 19.42
CA HIS A 183 13.74 -3.34 18.76
C HIS A 183 14.98 -3.67 19.62
N SER A 184 14.96 -3.39 20.92
CA SER A 184 16.05 -3.76 21.86
C SER A 184 16.31 -5.26 21.87
N LYS A 185 15.27 -6.10 21.92
CA LYS A 185 15.42 -7.56 21.87
C LYS A 185 16.07 -8.02 20.57
N MET A 186 15.75 -7.38 19.44
CA MET A 186 16.38 -7.71 18.15
C MET A 186 17.87 -7.34 18.12
N LEU A 187 18.24 -6.22 18.76
CA LEU A 187 19.64 -5.81 18.93
C LEU A 187 20.41 -6.77 19.85
N GLU A 188 19.78 -7.22 20.96
CA GLU A 188 20.37 -8.16 21.92
C GLU A 188 20.70 -9.52 21.30
N ILE A 189 19.85 -10.02 20.40
CA ILE A 189 20.12 -11.28 19.67
C ILE A 189 20.99 -11.06 18.42
N ASN A 190 21.44 -9.82 18.17
CA ASN A 190 22.20 -9.40 17.00
C ASN A 190 21.58 -9.91 15.67
N LYS A 191 20.24 -9.83 15.56
CA LYS A 191 19.56 -10.27 14.34
C LYS A 191 19.97 -9.37 13.17
N ILE A 192 20.44 -10.00 12.10
CA ILE A 192 20.71 -9.32 10.84
C ILE A 192 19.57 -9.65 9.86
N GLU A 193 19.00 -8.60 9.26
CA GLU A 193 18.07 -8.71 8.14
C GLU A 193 18.84 -8.35 6.86
N GLU A 194 19.30 -9.38 6.13
CA GLU A 194 20.02 -9.21 4.87
C GLU A 194 19.10 -8.70 3.76
N ILE A 195 17.84 -9.13 3.77
CA ILE A 195 16.79 -8.71 2.85
C ILE A 195 15.88 -7.73 3.61
N ARG A 196 15.83 -6.47 3.16
CA ARG A 196 14.98 -5.41 3.72
C ARG A 196 14.16 -4.78 2.61
N LEU A 197 12.86 -4.61 2.85
CA LEU A 197 11.92 -4.03 1.91
C LEU A 197 11.20 -2.84 2.54
N GLY A 198 11.23 -1.70 1.86
CA GLY A 198 10.47 -0.51 2.22
C GLY A 198 9.35 -0.24 1.22
N LEU A 199 8.10 -0.16 1.70
CA LEU A 199 6.94 0.31 0.93
C LEU A 199 6.46 1.65 1.51
N HIS A 200 7.22 2.70 1.18
CA HIS A 200 7.07 4.01 1.80
C HIS A 200 6.12 4.93 1.04
N ARG A 201 5.57 5.92 1.75
CA ARG A 201 4.92 7.09 1.16
C ARG A 201 5.43 8.34 1.86
N SER A 202 5.95 9.28 1.08
CA SER A 202 6.32 10.60 1.59
C SER A 202 5.23 11.58 1.22
N ASP A 203 4.68 12.26 2.22
CA ASP A 203 3.54 13.16 2.05
C ASP A 203 4.02 14.62 2.07
N TYR A 204 3.44 15.46 1.20
CA TYR A 204 3.89 16.82 0.97
C TYR A 204 2.73 17.81 0.90
N MET A 205 3.02 19.06 1.27
CA MET A 205 2.16 20.21 0.96
C MET A 205 2.98 21.29 0.23
N LEU A 206 2.34 21.99 -0.70
CA LEU A 206 2.91 23.16 -1.35
C LEU A 206 2.50 24.40 -0.56
N ASP A 207 3.46 25.04 0.09
CA ASP A 207 3.21 26.27 0.84
C ASP A 207 2.90 27.43 -0.11
N GLU A 208 1.79 28.13 0.12
CA GLU A 208 1.31 29.15 -0.82
C GLU A 208 2.21 30.38 -0.87
N GLN A 209 2.78 30.80 0.26
CA GLN A 209 3.56 32.04 0.34
C GLN A 209 4.98 31.84 -0.22
N THR A 210 5.64 30.77 0.21
CA THR A 210 7.02 30.47 -0.17
C THR A 210 7.11 29.71 -1.49
N LYS A 211 6.01 29.11 -1.96
CA LYS A 211 5.97 28.20 -3.12
C LYS A 211 6.96 27.04 -2.98
N LEU A 212 7.24 26.61 -1.74
CA LEU A 212 8.10 25.48 -1.45
C LEU A 212 7.25 24.23 -1.27
N LEU A 213 7.73 23.12 -1.84
CA LEU A 213 7.23 21.80 -1.51
C LEU A 213 7.85 21.36 -0.19
N LEU A 214 7.01 21.16 0.83
CA LEU A 214 7.45 20.80 2.17
C LEU A 214 6.93 19.40 2.53
N GLN A 215 7.83 18.56 3.04
CA GLN A 215 7.46 17.24 3.54
C GLN A 215 6.69 17.39 4.86
N ILE A 216 5.53 16.75 4.94
CA ILE A 216 4.71 16.68 6.14
C ILE A 216 5.14 15.49 6.99
N GLU A 217 5.21 14.31 6.37
CA GLU A 217 5.60 13.07 7.03
C GLU A 217 6.16 12.03 6.06
N LEU A 218 6.82 11.01 6.62
CA LEU A 218 7.27 9.83 5.92
C LEU A 218 6.62 8.59 6.54
N ASN A 219 5.69 8.00 5.81
CA ASN A 219 5.01 6.78 6.19
C ASN A 219 5.91 5.57 5.85
N THR A 220 6.41 4.90 6.89
CA THR A 220 7.27 3.71 6.76
C THR A 220 6.53 2.40 7.04
N ILE A 221 5.29 2.47 7.51
CA ILE A 221 4.45 1.32 7.84
C ILE A 221 3.03 1.54 7.32
N SER A 222 2.44 0.49 6.73
CA SER A 222 1.03 0.47 6.31
C SER A 222 0.60 1.67 5.47
N SER A 223 1.42 2.06 4.49
CA SER A 223 1.12 3.14 3.55
C SER A 223 -0.11 2.80 2.69
N SER A 224 -1.28 3.31 3.07
CA SER A 224 -2.54 3.10 2.35
C SER A 224 -2.57 3.69 0.92
N PHE A 225 -3.54 3.22 0.15
CA PHE A 225 -3.96 3.70 -1.17
C PHE A 225 -3.06 3.42 -2.39
N PRO A 226 -2.13 2.45 -2.42
CA PRO A 226 -1.46 2.11 -3.66
C PRO A 226 -2.44 1.56 -4.71
N GLY A 227 -3.50 0.84 -4.29
CA GLY A 227 -4.57 0.34 -5.15
C GLY A 227 -5.53 1.43 -5.58
N LEU A 228 -6.22 2.04 -4.61
CA LEU A 228 -7.29 3.00 -4.90
C LEU A 228 -6.78 4.26 -5.60
N SER A 229 -5.57 4.75 -5.31
CA SER A 229 -5.03 5.96 -5.97
C SER A 229 -4.81 5.76 -7.47
N CYS A 230 -4.43 4.56 -7.91
CA CYS A 230 -4.31 4.25 -9.35
C CYS A 230 -5.68 4.39 -10.03
N LEU A 231 -6.74 3.90 -9.37
CA LEU A 231 -8.11 4.01 -9.88
C LEU A 231 -8.61 5.45 -9.91
N VAL A 232 -8.26 6.29 -8.93
CA VAL A 232 -8.60 7.72 -8.95
C VAL A 232 -7.99 8.41 -10.17
N SER A 233 -6.73 8.13 -10.50
CA SER A 233 -6.08 8.66 -11.70
C SER A 233 -6.82 8.25 -12.98
N GLU A 234 -7.24 6.98 -13.09
CA GLU A 234 -8.01 6.49 -14.23
C GLU A 234 -9.44 7.04 -14.29
N LEU A 235 -10.09 7.23 -13.15
CA LEU A 235 -11.40 7.89 -13.04
C LEU A 235 -11.32 9.30 -13.62
N HIS A 236 -10.39 10.13 -13.12
CA HIS A 236 -10.22 11.49 -13.59
C HIS A 236 -9.87 11.53 -15.08
N ARG A 237 -8.99 10.64 -15.56
CA ARG A 237 -8.67 10.57 -16.99
C ARG A 237 -9.89 10.20 -17.83
N SER A 238 -10.71 9.26 -17.36
CA SER A 238 -11.93 8.83 -18.05
C SER A 238 -12.95 9.97 -18.13
N LEU A 239 -13.19 10.69 -17.02
CA LEU A 239 -14.12 11.81 -16.98
C LEU A 239 -13.65 12.96 -17.88
N LEU A 240 -12.38 13.39 -17.79
CA LEU A 240 -11.87 14.46 -18.64
C LEU A 240 -11.91 14.09 -20.13
N GLN A 241 -11.66 12.82 -20.47
CA GLN A 241 -11.76 12.33 -21.84
C GLN A 241 -13.20 12.36 -22.38
N GLN A 242 -14.17 11.97 -21.56
CA GLN A 242 -15.59 11.93 -21.93
C GLN A 242 -16.19 13.34 -22.04
N TYR A 243 -15.80 14.25 -21.16
CA TYR A 243 -16.34 15.60 -21.04
C TYR A 243 -15.42 16.68 -21.63
N ARG A 244 -14.52 16.33 -22.54
CA ARG A 244 -13.53 17.25 -23.15
C ARG A 244 -14.14 18.45 -23.88
N GLU A 245 -15.38 18.33 -24.36
CA GLU A 245 -16.10 19.40 -25.05
C GLU A 245 -16.72 20.40 -24.07
N ASP A 246 -17.03 19.92 -22.86
CA ASP A 246 -17.63 20.71 -21.79
C ASP A 246 -16.56 21.30 -20.84
N ILE A 247 -15.44 20.58 -20.65
CA ILE A 247 -14.32 20.95 -19.77
C ILE A 247 -13.04 21.01 -20.60
N ALA A 248 -12.55 22.22 -20.84
CA ALA A 248 -11.28 22.46 -21.51
C ALA A 248 -10.11 21.95 -20.66
N SER A 249 -9.70 20.70 -20.90
CA SER A 249 -8.64 20.02 -20.17
C SER A 249 -7.93 19.01 -21.06
N ASP A 250 -6.68 18.71 -20.73
CA ASP A 250 -5.91 17.64 -21.39
C ASP A 250 -5.76 16.46 -20.42
N PRO A 251 -6.41 15.31 -20.69
CA PRO A 251 -6.31 14.13 -19.84
C PRO A 251 -4.87 13.62 -19.65
N ASN A 252 -3.95 13.95 -20.56
CA ASN A 252 -2.53 13.58 -20.45
C ASN A 252 -1.77 14.36 -19.37
N ARG A 253 -2.35 15.44 -18.83
CA ARG A 253 -1.79 16.16 -17.67
C ARG A 253 -1.96 15.38 -16.36
N ILE A 254 -2.80 14.35 -16.32
CA ILE A 254 -2.89 13.43 -15.19
C ILE A 254 -1.76 12.40 -15.35
N PRO A 255 -0.74 12.39 -14.47
CA PRO A 255 0.39 11.47 -14.59
C PRO A 255 -0.08 10.02 -14.51
N ALA A 256 0.65 9.12 -15.18
CA ALA A 256 0.43 7.69 -15.04
C ALA A 256 0.69 7.26 -13.58
N ASN A 257 -0.21 6.48 -13.00
CA ASN A 257 -0.09 5.97 -11.64
C ASN A 257 -0.11 4.45 -11.65
N ASN A 258 1.00 3.84 -11.20
CA ASN A 258 1.20 2.38 -11.23
C ASN A 258 1.59 1.83 -9.84
N ALA A 259 1.25 2.56 -8.77
CA ALA A 259 1.68 2.28 -7.40
C ALA A 259 1.38 0.84 -6.95
N VAL A 260 0.16 0.34 -7.18
CA VAL A 260 -0.23 -1.03 -6.78
C VAL A 260 0.64 -2.11 -7.43
N ASN A 261 0.97 -1.95 -8.71
CA ASN A 261 1.78 -2.94 -9.43
C ASN A 261 3.25 -2.83 -9.03
N GLN A 262 3.75 -1.62 -8.77
CA GLN A 262 5.12 -1.43 -8.26
C GLN A 262 5.27 -2.01 -6.84
N PHE A 263 4.27 -1.85 -5.97
CA PHE A 263 4.25 -2.46 -4.65
C PHE A 263 4.18 -4.00 -4.75
N ALA A 264 3.31 -4.53 -5.62
CA ALA A 264 3.22 -5.97 -5.87
C ALA A 264 4.55 -6.53 -6.41
N GLU A 265 5.19 -5.83 -7.35
CA GLU A 265 6.48 -6.23 -7.90
C GLU A 265 7.59 -6.23 -6.84
N ALA A 266 7.64 -5.21 -5.98
CA ALA A 266 8.62 -5.15 -4.90
C ALA A 266 8.43 -6.28 -3.87
N LEU A 267 7.18 -6.59 -3.51
CA LEU A 267 6.83 -7.73 -2.65
C LEU A 267 7.22 -9.07 -3.29
N ALA A 268 6.92 -9.26 -4.58
CA ALA A 268 7.29 -10.46 -5.32
C ALA A 268 8.82 -10.64 -5.41
N LYS A 269 9.57 -9.55 -5.63
CA LYS A 269 11.03 -9.58 -5.63
C LYS A 269 11.59 -9.95 -4.25
N ALA A 270 11.09 -9.36 -3.17
CA ALA A 270 11.52 -9.70 -1.82
C ALA A 270 11.23 -11.17 -1.47
N TRP A 271 10.08 -11.70 -1.88
CA TRP A 271 9.77 -13.13 -1.75
C TRP A 271 10.71 -14.02 -2.58
N ASN A 272 11.07 -13.59 -3.79
CA ASN A 272 12.02 -14.33 -4.64
C ASN A 272 13.43 -14.34 -4.02
N GLU A 273 13.89 -13.22 -3.46
CA GLU A 273 15.15 -13.14 -2.72
C GLU A 273 15.15 -14.04 -1.47
N TYR A 274 13.99 -14.24 -0.83
CA TYR A 274 13.84 -15.19 0.28
C TYR A 274 14.05 -16.65 -0.16
N GLY A 275 13.67 -17.00 -1.39
CA GLY A 275 14.14 -18.22 -2.06
C GLY A 275 13.40 -19.52 -1.74
N ASP A 276 12.23 -19.50 -1.07
CA ASP A 276 11.38 -20.68 -0.90
C ASP A 276 10.09 -20.56 -1.75
N PRO A 277 9.94 -21.35 -2.82
CA PRO A 277 8.78 -21.26 -3.71
C PRO A 277 7.46 -21.71 -3.07
N ARG A 278 7.50 -22.33 -1.89
CA ARG A 278 6.31 -22.73 -1.13
C ARG A 278 5.96 -21.74 -0.01
N ALA A 279 6.84 -20.78 0.27
CA ALA A 279 6.56 -19.72 1.24
C ALA A 279 5.46 -18.80 0.72
N VAL A 280 4.82 -18.08 1.64
CA VAL A 280 3.73 -17.16 1.34
C VAL A 280 4.06 -15.76 1.84
N ILE A 281 3.46 -14.74 1.22
CA ILE A 281 3.47 -13.37 1.74
C ILE A 281 2.27 -13.22 2.68
N MET A 282 2.53 -12.91 3.95
CA MET A 282 1.49 -12.72 4.96
C MET A 282 1.11 -11.24 5.06
N PHE A 283 -0.17 -10.93 4.87
CA PHE A 283 -0.74 -9.63 5.21
C PHE A 283 -1.19 -9.64 6.68
N VAL A 284 -0.60 -8.76 7.48
CA VAL A 284 -1.05 -8.51 8.86
C VAL A 284 -2.06 -7.35 8.81
N VAL A 285 -3.32 -7.65 9.08
CA VAL A 285 -4.46 -6.73 8.87
C VAL A 285 -5.19 -6.45 10.17
N GLN A 286 -5.98 -5.37 10.18
CA GLN A 286 -6.91 -5.10 11.28
C GLN A 286 -8.07 -6.10 11.27
N ALA A 287 -8.67 -6.34 12.44
CA ALA A 287 -9.84 -7.22 12.55
C ALA A 287 -11.07 -6.66 11.81
N GLU A 288 -11.21 -5.33 11.79
CA GLU A 288 -12.18 -4.61 10.98
C GLU A 288 -11.42 -3.68 10.04
N GLU A 289 -11.64 -3.84 8.73
CA GLU A 289 -10.88 -3.13 7.70
C GLU A 289 -11.82 -2.70 6.57
N ARG A 290 -12.39 -1.50 6.66
CA ARG A 290 -13.29 -0.97 5.63
C ARG A 290 -12.54 -0.61 4.34
N ASN A 291 -11.22 -0.44 4.40
CA ASN A 291 -10.37 -0.22 3.24
C ASN A 291 -9.76 -1.53 2.70
N MET A 292 -10.35 -2.70 3.02
CA MET A 292 -9.80 -4.02 2.63
C MET A 292 -9.62 -4.18 1.12
N TYR A 293 -10.43 -3.49 0.31
CA TYR A 293 -10.37 -3.58 -1.14
C TYR A 293 -9.04 -3.04 -1.70
N ASP A 294 -8.43 -2.04 -1.06
CA ASP A 294 -7.10 -1.54 -1.42
C ASP A 294 -6.01 -2.62 -1.23
N GLN A 295 -6.10 -3.38 -0.13
CA GLN A 295 -5.22 -4.52 0.15
C GLN A 295 -5.51 -5.69 -0.80
N HIS A 296 -6.79 -5.92 -1.14
CA HIS A 296 -7.17 -6.95 -2.10
C HIS A 296 -6.64 -6.64 -3.52
N TRP A 297 -6.63 -5.38 -3.95
CA TRP A 297 -5.98 -4.96 -5.20
C TRP A 297 -4.50 -5.33 -5.24
N LEU A 298 -3.77 -5.10 -4.15
CA LEU A 298 -2.37 -5.49 -4.03
C LEU A 298 -2.21 -7.02 -4.08
N SER A 299 -3.03 -7.76 -3.34
CA SER A 299 -3.00 -9.24 -3.32
C SER A 299 -3.37 -9.87 -4.67
N ALA A 300 -4.31 -9.26 -5.41
CA ALA A 300 -4.71 -9.71 -6.73
C ALA A 300 -3.59 -9.47 -7.74
N SER A 301 -2.98 -8.28 -7.73
CA SER A 301 -1.83 -7.96 -8.58
C SER A 301 -0.66 -8.92 -8.31
N LEU A 302 -0.38 -9.25 -7.05
CA LEU A 302 0.61 -10.26 -6.67
C LEU A 302 0.29 -11.63 -7.27
N ARG A 303 -0.93 -12.14 -7.07
CA ARG A 303 -1.32 -13.48 -7.54
C ARG A 303 -1.25 -13.60 -9.06
N GLU A 304 -1.85 -12.65 -9.77
CA GLU A 304 -1.97 -12.70 -11.23
C GLU A 304 -0.60 -12.58 -11.92
N ARG A 305 0.30 -11.76 -11.36
CA ARG A 305 1.64 -11.53 -11.95
C ARG A 305 2.66 -12.59 -11.52
N SER A 306 2.59 -13.08 -10.29
CA SER A 306 3.49 -14.15 -9.83
C SER A 306 3.20 -15.49 -10.50
N SER A 307 1.92 -15.82 -10.77
CA SER A 307 1.57 -16.99 -11.59
C SER A 307 2.08 -16.87 -13.02
N TYR A 308 2.09 -15.65 -13.59
CA TYR A 308 2.61 -15.39 -14.93
C TYR A 308 4.14 -15.54 -15.01
N ASN A 309 4.87 -15.11 -13.98
CA ASN A 309 6.33 -15.28 -13.91
C ASN A 309 6.72 -16.76 -13.70
N TYR A 310 6.00 -17.51 -12.86
CA TYR A 310 6.22 -18.95 -12.70
C TYR A 310 6.02 -19.74 -14.01
N GLN A 311 5.08 -19.31 -14.85
CA GLN A 311 4.85 -19.91 -16.17
C GLN A 311 5.90 -19.52 -17.22
N LYS A 312 6.57 -18.36 -17.08
CA LYS A 312 7.63 -17.94 -18.00
C LYS A 312 8.97 -18.59 -17.72
N ASP A 313 9.29 -18.86 -16.47
CA ASP A 313 10.57 -19.49 -16.08
C ASP A 313 10.56 -21.03 -16.21
N THR A 314 9.44 -21.61 -16.67
CA THR A 314 9.28 -23.05 -16.92
C THR A 314 9.19 -23.41 -18.41
N GLY A 315 9.55 -22.48 -19.31
CA GLY A 315 9.58 -22.67 -20.77
C GLY A 315 10.99 -22.74 -21.37
#